data_AF-A0A8S4RGN1-F1
#
_entry.id   AF-A0A8S4RGN1-F1
#
_cell.length_a   1.000
_cell.length_b   1.000
_cell.length_c   1.000
_cell.angle_alpha   90.00
_cell.angle_beta   90.00
_cell.angle_gamma   90.00
#
_symmetry.space_group_name_H-M   'P 1'
#
loop_
_entity.id
_entity.type
_entity.pdbx_description
1 polymer ?
#
loop_
_entity_poly.entity_id
_entity_poly.type
_entity_poly.pdbx_seq_one_letter_code
_entity_poly.pdbx_strand_id
1 'polypeptide(L)'
;MSANSPPGICNGDVPLERGVSPNPIETMGSRIQDSDVDSIRRYLAQKLGFYEPIKPTTPVEKVLNEVNLDGVVKWIKSERCQNVITLSGAGISTSAGIPDFRSPETGLYHNLQKYNLPEPQAIFEINFFRQNPKPFFTLAKELFPGKFKPTVSHYFIRLLHEKGILLRHYTQNIDTLERGAGIPEDKIVEAHGTFYTSHCLECQKEYSLEFIKERIFTDQIPICTACPGVVKPDIVFFGESLPERFQMCLQADFQKCDMLIIMGSSLEVQPFASLIDMVPDWCPRLLINREKAGLKSPLLRIWGLAGGGLQLEEEAGRDVAWLGDCDDGCLVVADKLGWGVSVSFKR
;
A
#
# COMPACT_ATOMS: atom_id res chain seq x y z
N MET A 1 40.08 -28.36 65.31
CA MET A 1 40.38 -26.96 65.66
C MET A 1 40.77 -26.28 64.35
N SER A 2 39.81 -25.83 63.55
CA SER A 2 39.06 -24.56 63.66
C SER A 2 39.82 -23.39 63.02
N ALA A 3 39.09 -22.72 62.11
CA ALA A 3 39.21 -21.33 61.69
C ALA A 3 40.28 -20.96 60.65
N ASN A 4 39.80 -20.87 59.40
CA ASN A 4 40.24 -19.89 58.41
C ASN A 4 39.76 -18.49 58.80
N SER A 5 40.66 -17.50 58.77
CA SER A 5 40.45 -16.03 58.61
C SER A 5 41.84 -15.33 58.65
N PRO A 6 42.04 -14.13 58.07
CA PRO A 6 42.61 -13.88 56.74
C PRO A 6 43.96 -13.11 56.77
N PRO A 7 44.69 -12.98 55.64
CA PRO A 7 45.52 -11.82 55.36
C PRO A 7 44.72 -10.86 54.45
N GLY A 8 44.87 -9.55 54.45
CA GLY A 8 46.06 -8.73 54.63
C GLY A 8 45.84 -7.54 53.68
N ILE A 9 45.90 -6.34 54.22
CA ILE A 9 45.71 -5.08 53.50
C ILE A 9 46.92 -4.86 52.59
N CYS A 10 46.69 -4.70 51.28
CA CYS A 10 47.68 -4.12 50.37
C CYS A 10 47.07 -2.92 49.65
N ASN A 11 47.74 -1.78 49.82
CA ASN A 11 47.53 -0.55 49.08
C ASN A 11 47.83 -0.77 47.59
N GLY A 12 47.03 -0.17 46.71
CA GLY A 12 47.26 -0.09 45.28
C GLY A 12 46.24 0.81 44.60
N ASP A 13 46.62 2.07 44.44
CA ASP A 13 46.27 3.05 43.41
C ASP A 13 44.87 3.00 42.74
N VAL A 14 44.13 4.08 42.96
CA VAL A 14 42.89 4.46 42.27
C VAL A 14 43.18 4.90 40.82
N PRO A 15 42.56 4.29 39.79
CA PRO A 15 42.39 4.94 38.50
C PRO A 15 41.03 5.64 38.46
N LEU A 16 41.04 6.93 38.13
CA LEU A 16 39.86 7.73 37.80
C LEU A 16 39.02 7.03 36.71
N GLU A 17 37.84 6.54 37.07
CA GLU A 17 36.80 6.19 36.09
C GLU A 17 36.33 7.47 35.39
N ARG A 18 36.68 7.60 34.11
CA ARG A 18 36.08 8.59 33.21
C ARG A 18 34.65 8.13 32.94
N GLY A 19 33.68 8.89 33.46
CA GLY A 19 32.28 8.75 33.11
C GLY A 19 32.10 8.75 31.60
N VAL A 20 31.52 7.68 31.08
CA VAL A 20 31.07 7.59 29.70
C VAL A 20 29.82 8.46 29.60
N SER A 21 29.95 9.58 28.90
CA SER A 21 28.84 10.46 28.53
C SER A 21 27.81 9.68 27.71
N PRO A 22 26.50 9.82 27.96
CA PRO A 22 25.49 9.19 27.13
C PRO A 22 25.56 9.75 25.69
N ASN A 23 25.39 8.85 24.71
CA ASN A 23 25.40 9.15 23.27
C ASN A 23 24.28 10.16 22.94
N PRO A 24 24.53 11.23 22.15
CA PRO A 24 23.54 12.31 21.94
C PRO A 24 22.33 11.94 21.06
N ILE A 25 22.17 10.68 20.66
CA ILE A 25 21.20 10.25 19.64
C ILE A 25 19.91 9.67 20.26
N GLU A 26 19.89 9.31 21.54
CA GLU A 26 18.74 8.62 22.16
C GLU A 26 17.77 9.51 22.96
N THR A 27 17.98 10.83 23.00
CA THR A 27 17.06 11.76 23.70
C THR A 27 16.51 12.89 22.84
N MET A 28 16.30 12.64 21.55
CA MET A 28 15.74 13.64 20.61
C MET A 28 14.35 13.26 20.09
N GLY A 29 13.56 12.59 20.92
CA GLY A 29 12.14 12.33 20.73
C GLY A 29 11.29 13.19 21.67
N SER A 30 11.37 14.52 21.58
CA SER A 30 10.47 15.39 22.34
C SER A 30 10.19 16.73 21.63
N ARG A 31 8.93 16.86 21.20
CA ARG A 31 8.16 18.10 20.95
C ARG A 31 8.93 19.23 20.25
N ILE A 32 8.95 19.19 18.92
CA ILE A 32 9.16 20.39 18.12
C ILE A 32 7.81 21.13 18.08
N GLN A 33 7.74 22.32 18.68
CA GLN A 33 6.57 23.18 18.58
C GLN A 33 6.55 23.87 17.20
N ASP A 34 5.37 24.24 16.69
CA ASP A 34 5.25 24.90 15.37
C ASP A 34 6.16 26.15 15.23
N SER A 35 6.45 26.83 16.34
CA SER A 35 7.39 27.96 16.40
C SER A 35 8.84 27.61 16.05
N ASP A 36 9.27 26.38 16.31
CA ASP A 36 10.64 25.91 16.07
C ASP A 36 10.85 25.56 14.60
N VAL A 37 9.82 24.98 13.96
CA VAL A 37 9.80 24.69 12.53
C VAL A 37 9.86 25.99 11.71
N ASP A 38 9.08 27.00 12.12
CA ASP A 38 9.07 28.31 11.46
C ASP A 38 10.39 29.07 11.62
N SER A 39 11.11 28.83 12.70
CA SER A 39 12.42 29.45 12.95
C SER A 39 13.51 28.80 12.09
N ILE A 40 13.50 27.46 11.98
CA ILE A 40 14.40 26.71 11.08
C ILE A 40 14.12 27.06 9.61
N ARG A 41 12.85 27.18 9.24
CA ARG A 41 12.42 27.56 7.89
C ARG A 41 12.88 28.97 7.50
N ARG A 42 12.74 29.96 8.41
CA ARG A 42 13.25 31.32 8.20
C ARG A 42 14.77 31.36 8.04
N TYR A 43 15.48 30.58 8.85
CA TYR A 43 16.94 30.49 8.78
C TYR A 43 17.42 29.92 7.43
N LEU A 44 16.78 28.87 6.92
CA LEU A 44 17.14 28.26 5.64
C LEU A 44 16.77 29.15 4.45
N ALA A 45 15.61 29.82 4.47
CA ALA A 45 15.20 30.76 3.43
C ALA A 45 16.19 31.94 3.29
N GLN A 46 16.65 32.48 4.44
CA GLN A 46 17.61 33.58 4.46
C GLN A 46 19.01 33.17 3.98
N LYS A 47 19.41 31.91 4.17
CA LYS A 47 20.75 31.41 3.82
C LYS A 47 20.86 30.86 2.40
N LEU A 48 19.79 30.30 1.85
CA LEU A 48 19.79 29.59 0.56
C LEU A 48 19.15 30.39 -0.58
N GLY A 49 18.61 31.59 -0.31
CA GLY A 49 18.15 32.51 -1.36
C GLY A 49 16.86 32.11 -2.05
N PHE A 50 16.06 31.21 -1.46
CA PHE A 50 14.73 30.87 -1.96
C PHE A 50 13.70 31.89 -1.47
N TYR A 51 12.86 32.33 -2.41
CA TYR A 51 11.77 33.30 -2.29
C TYR A 51 10.96 33.17 -0.99
N GLU A 52 10.55 34.29 -0.38
CA GLU A 52 9.59 34.26 0.74
C GLU A 52 8.31 33.51 0.32
N PRO A 53 7.79 32.59 1.14
CA PRO A 53 6.55 31.91 0.82
C PRO A 53 5.42 32.93 0.78
N ILE A 54 4.64 32.89 -0.30
CA ILE A 54 3.32 33.51 -0.38
C ILE A 54 2.56 33.04 0.87
N LYS A 55 2.21 33.97 1.77
CA LYS A 55 1.26 33.66 2.87
C LYS A 55 0.03 33.01 2.23
N PRO A 56 -0.47 31.87 2.71
CA PRO A 56 -1.76 31.37 2.26
C PRO A 56 -2.78 32.46 2.57
N THR A 57 -3.23 33.19 1.56
CA THR A 57 -4.17 34.30 1.69
C THR A 57 -5.61 33.83 1.82
N THR A 58 -5.83 32.52 1.82
CA THR A 58 -7.15 31.90 1.94
C THR A 58 -7.10 30.93 3.12
N PRO A 59 -8.03 31.02 4.09
CA PRO A 59 -8.23 29.96 5.07
C PRO A 59 -8.36 28.64 4.32
N VAL A 60 -7.63 27.59 4.73
CA VAL A 60 -7.83 26.25 4.17
C VAL A 60 -9.28 25.90 4.38
N GLU A 61 -10.06 25.87 3.30
CA GLU A 61 -11.48 25.58 3.38
C GLU A 61 -11.62 24.18 3.98
N LYS A 62 -12.34 24.08 5.10
CA LYS A 62 -12.49 22.82 5.82
C LYS A 62 -13.26 21.84 4.92
N VAL A 63 -12.56 20.87 4.35
CA VAL A 63 -13.13 19.92 3.39
C VAL A 63 -14.20 19.05 4.04
N LEU A 64 -13.86 18.42 5.16
CA LEU A 64 -14.79 17.65 5.99
C LEU A 64 -15.22 18.50 7.18
N ASN A 65 -16.53 18.60 7.42
CA ASN A 65 -17.07 19.26 8.61
C ASN A 65 -16.52 18.63 9.91
N GLU A 66 -16.31 17.31 9.89
CA GLU A 66 -15.73 16.51 10.97
C GLU A 66 -14.67 15.57 10.36
N VAL A 67 -13.43 15.60 10.87
CA VAL A 67 -12.32 14.78 10.34
C VAL A 67 -12.32 13.42 11.04
N ASN A 68 -13.38 12.67 10.83
CA ASN A 68 -13.60 11.35 11.41
C ASN A 68 -14.46 10.51 10.46
N LEU A 69 -14.72 9.26 10.85
CA LEU A 69 -15.50 8.35 10.02
C LEU A 69 -16.95 8.83 9.78
N ASP A 70 -17.55 9.52 10.73
CA ASP A 70 -18.91 10.05 10.57
C ASP A 70 -18.96 11.19 9.56
N GLY A 71 -17.93 12.05 9.53
CA GLY A 71 -17.75 13.07 8.49
C GLY A 71 -17.59 12.46 7.10
N VAL A 72 -16.82 11.37 6.99
CA VAL A 72 -16.70 10.60 5.74
C VAL A 72 -18.04 10.01 5.30
N VAL A 73 -18.80 9.40 6.22
CA VAL A 73 -20.12 8.85 5.91
C VAL A 73 -21.08 9.95 5.46
N LYS A 74 -21.05 11.13 6.10
CA LYS A 74 -21.82 12.30 5.66
C LYS A 74 -21.41 12.75 4.26
N TRP A 75 -20.12 12.74 3.94
CA TRP A 75 -19.61 13.07 2.61
C TRP A 75 -20.12 12.09 1.54
N ILE A 76 -20.00 10.79 1.77
CA ILE A 76 -20.49 9.74 0.85
C ILE A 76 -22.00 9.86 0.61
N LYS A 77 -22.78 10.24 1.62
CA LYS A 77 -24.25 10.44 1.48
C LYS A 77 -24.62 11.75 0.76
N SER A 78 -23.67 12.67 0.56
CA SER A 78 -23.94 13.96 -0.05
C SER A 78 -23.99 13.86 -1.58
N GLU A 79 -24.69 14.80 -2.22
CA GLU A 79 -24.74 14.88 -3.70
C GLU A 79 -23.38 15.17 -4.34
N ARG A 80 -22.39 15.62 -3.55
CA ARG A 80 -21.03 15.91 -4.03
C ARG A 80 -20.18 14.66 -4.26
N CYS A 81 -20.53 13.52 -3.67
CA CYS A 81 -19.75 12.29 -3.79
C CYS A 81 -20.35 11.37 -4.84
N GLN A 82 -19.96 11.54 -6.10
CA GLN A 82 -20.43 10.72 -7.23
C GLN A 82 -19.33 9.83 -7.82
N ASN A 83 -18.07 10.19 -7.62
CA ASN A 83 -16.91 9.57 -8.23
C ASN A 83 -15.91 9.12 -7.15
N VAL A 84 -16.11 7.92 -6.62
CA VAL A 84 -15.19 7.29 -5.67
C VAL A 84 -14.12 6.52 -6.42
N ILE A 85 -12.86 6.83 -6.13
CA ILE A 85 -11.72 5.98 -6.51
C ILE A 85 -11.32 5.16 -5.29
N THR A 86 -11.08 3.87 -5.50
CA THR A 86 -10.52 2.99 -4.49
C THR A 86 -9.12 2.56 -4.88
N LEU A 87 -8.19 2.56 -3.92
CA LEU A 87 -6.83 2.01 -4.04
C LEU A 87 -6.70 0.83 -3.08
N SER A 88 -6.28 -0.34 -3.55
CA SER A 88 -6.06 -1.50 -2.69
C SER A 88 -4.69 -2.15 -2.85
N GLY A 89 -4.24 -2.78 -1.77
CA GLY A 89 -3.11 -3.70 -1.76
C GLY A 89 -3.46 -5.02 -1.10
N ALA A 90 -2.44 -5.82 -0.79
CA ALA A 90 -2.61 -7.22 -0.37
C ALA A 90 -3.42 -7.36 0.94
N GLY A 91 -3.49 -6.32 1.77
CA GLY A 91 -4.24 -6.32 3.03
C GLY A 91 -5.72 -6.66 2.85
N ILE A 92 -6.35 -6.32 1.71
CA ILE A 92 -7.76 -6.65 1.46
C ILE A 92 -8.00 -8.15 1.19
N SER A 93 -6.94 -8.90 0.86
CA SER A 93 -6.99 -10.33 0.52
C SER A 93 -6.52 -11.25 1.65
N THR A 94 -5.97 -10.69 2.74
CA THR A 94 -5.41 -11.49 3.85
C THR A 94 -6.45 -12.41 4.52
N SER A 95 -7.69 -11.94 4.71
CA SER A 95 -8.79 -12.76 5.27
C SER A 95 -9.30 -13.85 4.32
N ALA A 96 -8.95 -13.80 3.03
CA ALA A 96 -9.19 -14.89 2.09
C ALA A 96 -8.17 -16.04 2.27
N GLY A 97 -7.13 -15.87 3.08
CA GLY A 97 -6.03 -16.83 3.24
C GLY A 97 -4.88 -16.63 2.24
N ILE A 98 -4.87 -15.50 1.52
CA ILE A 98 -3.74 -15.10 0.68
C ILE A 98 -2.78 -14.27 1.54
N PRO A 99 -1.56 -14.75 1.82
CA PRO A 99 -0.61 -13.97 2.61
C PRO A 99 -0.26 -12.67 1.86
N ASP A 100 -0.06 -11.59 2.61
CA ASP A 100 0.55 -10.40 2.03
C ASP A 100 2.03 -10.66 1.70
N PHE A 101 2.71 -9.67 1.12
CA PHE A 101 4.11 -9.84 0.77
C PHE A 101 5.06 -9.68 1.97
N ARG A 102 4.76 -8.74 2.87
CA ARG A 102 5.74 -8.11 3.77
C ARG A 102 5.54 -8.41 5.26
N SER A 103 4.37 -8.93 5.67
CA SER A 103 4.09 -9.16 7.09
C SER A 103 5.14 -10.10 7.70
N PRO A 104 5.67 -9.79 8.90
CA PRO A 104 6.54 -10.69 9.62
C PRO A 104 5.85 -12.05 9.82
N GLU A 105 6.62 -13.14 9.71
CA GLU A 105 6.23 -14.55 9.95
C GLU A 105 5.18 -15.16 8.99
N THR A 106 4.23 -14.36 8.50
CA THR A 106 3.11 -14.81 7.66
C THR A 106 3.21 -14.35 6.22
N GLY A 107 3.99 -13.30 5.95
CA GLY A 107 4.17 -12.74 4.62
C GLY A 107 4.89 -13.70 3.68
N LEU A 108 4.59 -13.58 2.40
CA LEU A 108 5.11 -14.42 1.34
C LEU A 108 6.64 -14.50 1.39
N TYR A 109 7.33 -13.37 1.54
CA TYR A 109 8.80 -13.30 1.57
C TYR A 109 9.44 -14.12 2.68
N HIS A 110 8.76 -14.31 3.82
CA HIS A 110 9.25 -15.16 4.89
C HIS A 110 9.28 -16.65 4.48
N ASN A 111 8.30 -17.07 3.70
CA ASN A 111 8.10 -18.45 3.26
C ASN A 111 8.92 -18.82 1.99
N LEU A 112 9.67 -17.88 1.42
CA LEU A 112 10.46 -18.11 0.20
C LEU A 112 11.84 -18.74 0.43
N GLN A 113 12.25 -18.98 1.67
CA GLN A 113 13.57 -19.57 1.98
C GLN A 113 13.81 -20.89 1.26
N LYS A 114 12.75 -21.67 0.99
CA LYS A 114 12.79 -22.93 0.23
C LYS A 114 13.28 -22.80 -1.23
N TYR A 115 13.29 -21.60 -1.79
CA TYR A 115 13.65 -21.34 -3.19
C TYR A 115 15.11 -20.93 -3.40
N ASN A 116 15.92 -20.83 -2.34
CA ASN A 116 17.34 -20.47 -2.39
C ASN A 116 17.60 -19.20 -3.24
N LEU A 117 16.80 -18.16 -3.00
CA LEU A 117 16.87 -16.89 -3.72
C LEU A 117 17.99 -16.00 -3.14
N PRO A 118 18.62 -15.13 -3.96
CA PRO A 118 19.59 -14.15 -3.46
C PRO A 118 18.95 -13.17 -2.48
N GLU A 119 17.69 -12.78 -2.75
CA GLU A 119 16.82 -12.04 -1.87
C GLU A 119 15.35 -12.39 -2.15
N PRO A 120 14.42 -12.22 -1.19
CA PRO A 120 13.01 -12.60 -1.39
C PRO A 120 12.33 -11.88 -2.57
N GLN A 121 12.76 -10.67 -2.90
CA GLN A 121 12.19 -9.87 -3.99
C GLN A 121 12.56 -10.40 -5.38
N ALA A 122 13.69 -11.11 -5.51
CA ALA A 122 14.22 -11.59 -6.79
C ALA A 122 13.24 -12.49 -7.55
N ILE A 123 12.35 -13.21 -6.85
CA ILE A 123 11.31 -14.04 -7.51
C ILE A 123 10.36 -13.23 -8.40
N PHE A 124 10.24 -11.93 -8.15
CA PHE A 124 9.40 -10.98 -8.89
C PHE A 124 10.23 -9.99 -9.72
N GLU A 125 11.53 -10.25 -9.95
CA GLU A 125 12.36 -9.45 -10.86
C GLU A 125 12.41 -10.07 -12.25
N ILE A 126 12.20 -9.25 -13.29
CA ILE A 126 12.14 -9.76 -14.67
C ILE A 126 13.47 -10.37 -15.14
N ASN A 127 14.59 -9.82 -14.68
CA ASN A 127 15.91 -10.33 -15.03
C ASN A 127 16.18 -11.71 -14.41
N PHE A 128 15.80 -11.88 -13.14
CA PHE A 128 15.88 -13.18 -12.46
C PHE A 128 14.94 -14.19 -13.13
N PHE A 129 13.71 -13.79 -13.43
CA PHE A 129 12.72 -14.66 -14.10
C PHE A 129 13.21 -15.19 -15.45
N ARG A 130 13.82 -14.33 -16.28
CA ARG A 130 14.39 -14.73 -17.57
C ARG A 130 15.51 -15.75 -17.43
N GLN A 131 16.28 -15.69 -16.35
CA GLN A 131 17.37 -16.63 -16.07
C GLN A 131 16.85 -17.93 -15.44
N ASN A 132 15.92 -17.83 -14.50
CA ASN A 132 15.37 -18.96 -13.76
C ASN A 132 13.88 -18.73 -13.42
N PRO A 133 12.95 -19.14 -14.30
CA PRO A 133 11.52 -18.93 -14.08
C PRO A 133 10.89 -19.95 -13.12
N LYS A 134 11.61 -21.02 -12.77
CA LYS A 134 11.08 -22.16 -11.99
C LYS A 134 10.58 -21.78 -10.59
N PRO A 135 11.28 -20.96 -9.78
CA PRO A 135 10.79 -20.54 -8.48
C PRO A 135 9.44 -19.83 -8.56
N PHE A 136 9.28 -18.91 -9.52
CA PHE A 136 8.02 -18.21 -9.74
C PHE A 136 6.89 -19.18 -10.08
N PHE A 137 7.07 -20.10 -11.03
CA PHE A 137 6.00 -21.03 -11.40
C PHE A 137 5.63 -22.01 -10.29
N THR A 138 6.61 -22.40 -9.46
CA THR A 138 6.36 -23.21 -8.26
C THR A 138 5.47 -22.43 -7.28
N LEU A 139 5.78 -21.15 -7.06
CA LEU A 139 4.96 -20.28 -6.23
C LEU A 139 3.57 -20.02 -6.85
N ALA A 140 3.49 -19.77 -8.15
CA ALA A 140 2.25 -19.49 -8.86
C ALA A 140 1.26 -20.67 -8.76
N LYS A 141 1.74 -21.91 -8.67
CA LYS A 141 0.91 -23.10 -8.39
C LYS A 141 0.23 -23.03 -7.02
N GLU A 142 0.91 -22.49 -6.02
CA GLU A 142 0.37 -22.30 -4.66
C GLU A 142 -0.73 -21.23 -4.67
N LEU A 143 -0.49 -20.13 -5.38
CA LEU A 143 -1.35 -18.93 -5.42
C LEU A 143 -2.41 -18.93 -6.55
N PHE A 144 -2.53 -20.00 -7.34
CA PHE A 144 -3.34 -20.00 -8.56
C PHE A 144 -4.82 -19.62 -8.30
N PRO A 145 -5.45 -18.79 -9.17
CA PRO A 145 -6.84 -18.37 -9.03
C PRO A 145 -7.86 -19.51 -8.85
N GLY A 146 -8.91 -19.23 -8.07
CA GLY A 146 -10.04 -20.15 -7.83
C GLY A 146 -9.97 -20.99 -6.54
N LYS A 147 -8.86 -20.91 -5.79
CA LYS A 147 -8.77 -21.49 -4.44
C LYS A 147 -9.37 -20.60 -3.35
N PHE A 148 -9.40 -19.29 -3.61
CA PHE A 148 -9.74 -18.27 -2.64
C PHE A 148 -11.05 -17.59 -3.02
N LYS A 149 -11.81 -17.16 -2.00
CA LYS A 149 -13.05 -16.40 -2.18
C LYS A 149 -12.79 -14.91 -1.92
N PRO A 150 -13.48 -14.01 -2.63
CA PRO A 150 -13.39 -12.58 -2.34
C PRO A 150 -13.81 -12.29 -0.90
N THR A 151 -13.15 -11.30 -0.30
CA THR A 151 -13.38 -10.87 1.08
C THR A 151 -14.51 -9.85 1.18
N VAL A 152 -14.87 -9.46 2.41
CA VAL A 152 -15.84 -8.37 2.61
C VAL A 152 -15.37 -7.07 1.98
N SER A 153 -14.08 -6.79 2.04
CA SER A 153 -13.47 -5.61 1.40
C SER A 153 -13.71 -5.58 -0.12
N HIS A 154 -13.61 -6.73 -0.81
CA HIS A 154 -13.91 -6.84 -2.24
C HIS A 154 -15.39 -6.58 -2.53
N TYR A 155 -16.30 -7.15 -1.72
CA TYR A 155 -17.73 -6.91 -1.86
C TYR A 155 -18.15 -5.48 -1.53
N PHE A 156 -17.43 -4.80 -0.62
CA PHE A 156 -17.63 -3.38 -0.36
C PHE A 156 -17.34 -2.52 -1.61
N ILE A 157 -16.25 -2.82 -2.33
CA ILE A 157 -15.94 -2.17 -3.61
C ILE A 157 -17.03 -2.45 -4.65
N ARG A 158 -17.47 -3.72 -4.76
CA ARG A 158 -18.62 -4.08 -5.61
C ARG A 158 -19.87 -3.29 -5.23
N LEU A 159 -20.11 -3.06 -3.94
CA LEU A 159 -21.26 -2.31 -3.47
C LEU A 159 -21.17 -0.83 -3.84
N LEU A 160 -20.00 -0.21 -3.79
CA LEU A 160 -19.80 1.16 -4.33
C LEU A 160 -20.23 1.24 -5.80
N HIS A 161 -19.93 0.20 -6.59
CA HIS A 161 -20.39 0.10 -7.97
C HIS A 161 -21.91 -0.08 -8.08
N GLU A 162 -22.51 -0.98 -7.28
CA GLU A 162 -23.97 -1.19 -7.25
C GLU A 162 -24.74 0.06 -6.80
N LYS A 163 -24.12 0.91 -5.98
CA LYS A 163 -24.64 2.23 -5.59
C LYS A 163 -24.40 3.33 -6.61
N GLY A 164 -23.71 3.03 -7.71
CA GLY A 164 -23.49 3.94 -8.82
C GLY A 164 -22.37 4.97 -8.62
N ILE A 165 -21.60 4.87 -7.52
CA ILE A 165 -20.59 5.89 -7.16
C ILE A 165 -19.15 5.45 -7.42
N LEU A 166 -18.88 4.17 -7.76
CA LEU A 166 -17.53 3.71 -8.09
C LEU A 166 -17.10 4.26 -9.46
N LEU A 167 -16.12 5.17 -9.46
CA LEU A 167 -15.46 5.62 -10.67
C LEU A 167 -14.48 4.55 -11.16
N ARG A 168 -13.50 4.17 -10.31
CA ARG A 168 -12.48 3.17 -10.61
C ARG A 168 -11.97 2.47 -9.35
N HIS A 169 -11.54 1.22 -9.52
CA HIS A 169 -10.79 0.45 -8.55
C HIS A 169 -9.38 0.18 -9.09
N TYR A 170 -8.37 0.74 -8.42
CA TYR A 170 -6.96 0.45 -8.70
C TYR A 170 -6.46 -0.54 -7.66
N THR A 171 -5.94 -1.67 -8.11
CA THR A 171 -5.44 -2.73 -7.24
C THR A 171 -3.97 -3.01 -7.53
N GLN A 172 -3.19 -3.22 -6.49
CA GLN A 172 -1.83 -3.78 -6.57
C GLN A 172 -1.84 -5.31 -6.58
N ASN A 173 -2.99 -5.92 -6.33
CA ASN A 173 -3.12 -7.36 -6.22
C ASN A 173 -3.19 -8.01 -7.60
N ILE A 174 -2.78 -9.26 -7.65
CA ILE A 174 -2.78 -10.11 -8.83
C ILE A 174 -3.67 -11.35 -8.63
N ASP A 175 -4.36 -11.46 -7.49
CA ASP A 175 -5.11 -12.64 -7.07
C ASP A 175 -6.46 -12.82 -7.77
N THR A 176 -6.91 -11.83 -8.54
CA THR A 176 -8.16 -11.79 -9.34
C THR A 176 -9.46 -11.82 -8.51
N LEU A 177 -9.39 -11.62 -7.19
CA LEU A 177 -10.57 -11.64 -6.32
C LEU A 177 -11.54 -10.50 -6.60
N GLU A 178 -11.09 -9.40 -7.19
CA GLU A 178 -11.92 -8.29 -7.66
C GLU A 178 -12.95 -8.77 -8.70
N ARG A 179 -12.49 -9.58 -9.66
CA ARG A 179 -13.35 -10.20 -10.70
C ARG A 179 -14.28 -11.24 -10.06
N GLY A 180 -13.76 -12.03 -9.12
CA GLY A 180 -14.55 -12.97 -8.33
C GLY A 180 -15.68 -12.32 -7.54
N ALA A 181 -15.49 -11.09 -7.04
CA ALA A 181 -16.54 -10.31 -6.38
C ALA A 181 -17.58 -9.71 -7.34
N GLY A 182 -17.35 -9.84 -8.65
CA GLY A 182 -18.20 -9.31 -9.70
C GLY A 182 -17.99 -7.82 -9.98
N ILE A 183 -16.85 -7.23 -9.61
CA ILE A 183 -16.53 -5.86 -10.02
C ILE A 183 -16.36 -5.86 -11.55
N PRO A 184 -17.05 -4.97 -12.30
CA PRO A 184 -16.94 -4.96 -13.76
C PRO A 184 -15.51 -4.68 -14.22
N GLU A 185 -15.09 -5.35 -15.30
CA GLU A 185 -13.73 -5.20 -15.83
C GLU A 185 -13.38 -3.76 -16.22
N ASP A 186 -14.34 -3.02 -16.77
CA ASP A 186 -14.14 -1.61 -17.10
C ASP A 186 -13.84 -0.78 -15.84
N LYS A 187 -14.26 -1.21 -14.65
CA LYS A 187 -13.98 -0.52 -13.39
C LYS A 187 -12.64 -0.88 -12.76
N ILE A 188 -11.98 -1.94 -13.20
CA ILE A 188 -10.74 -2.44 -12.62
C ILE A 188 -9.53 -1.89 -13.39
N VAL A 189 -8.51 -1.47 -12.63
CA VAL A 189 -7.15 -1.22 -13.10
C VAL A 189 -6.20 -2.07 -12.24
N GLU A 190 -5.77 -3.19 -12.81
CA GLU A 190 -4.77 -4.10 -12.25
C GLU A 190 -3.37 -3.46 -12.45
N ALA A 191 -2.92 -2.64 -11.49
CA ALA A 191 -1.71 -1.83 -11.63
C ALA A 191 -0.44 -2.68 -11.73
N HIS A 192 -0.44 -3.84 -11.07
CA HIS A 192 0.63 -4.84 -11.17
C HIS A 192 0.26 -6.02 -12.08
N GLY A 193 -0.67 -5.80 -13.01
CA GLY A 193 -1.07 -6.79 -13.99
C GLY A 193 -1.91 -7.93 -13.41
N THR A 194 -2.06 -9.01 -14.17
CA THR A 194 -3.06 -10.05 -13.87
C THR A 194 -2.56 -11.45 -14.22
N PHE A 195 -3.06 -12.46 -13.50
CA PHE A 195 -2.89 -13.86 -13.90
C PHE A 195 -3.86 -14.28 -15.02
N TYR A 196 -4.84 -13.44 -15.35
CA TYR A 196 -5.93 -13.80 -16.26
C TYR A 196 -5.48 -14.02 -17.72
N THR A 197 -4.52 -13.22 -18.18
CA THR A 197 -3.92 -13.31 -19.52
C THR A 197 -2.41 -13.55 -19.40
N SER A 198 -1.78 -14.02 -20.48
CA SER A 198 -0.35 -14.35 -20.49
C SER A 198 0.25 -14.20 -21.86
N HIS A 199 1.50 -13.72 -21.93
CA HIS A 199 2.18 -13.50 -23.20
C HIS A 199 3.56 -14.18 -23.23
N CYS A 200 3.93 -14.64 -24.43
CA CYS A 200 5.30 -15.07 -24.69
C CYS A 200 6.26 -13.87 -24.58
N LEU A 201 7.32 -14.02 -23.77
CA LEU A 201 8.32 -12.97 -23.57
C LEU A 201 9.13 -12.59 -24.83
N GLU A 202 9.08 -13.41 -25.88
CA GLU A 202 9.85 -13.21 -27.11
C GLU A 202 8.98 -12.73 -28.28
N CYS A 203 7.84 -13.39 -28.54
CA CYS A 203 7.00 -13.09 -29.69
C CYS A 203 5.66 -12.43 -29.35
N GLN A 204 5.37 -12.18 -28.07
CA GLN A 204 4.12 -11.56 -27.60
C GLN A 204 2.85 -12.30 -28.04
N LYS A 205 2.94 -13.60 -28.35
CA LYS A 205 1.75 -14.43 -28.56
C LYS A 205 1.01 -14.58 -27.23
N GLU A 206 -0.29 -14.27 -27.23
CA GLU A 206 -1.20 -14.41 -26.09
C GLU A 206 -1.57 -15.88 -25.84
N TYR A 207 -1.76 -16.22 -24.56
CA TYR A 207 -2.20 -17.51 -24.06
C TYR A 207 -3.25 -17.34 -22.97
N SER A 208 -4.21 -18.26 -22.91
CA SER A 208 -5.28 -18.23 -21.91
C SER A 208 -4.82 -18.73 -20.54
N LEU A 209 -5.59 -18.37 -19.50
CA LEU A 209 -5.41 -18.87 -18.14
C LEU A 209 -5.36 -20.40 -18.08
N GLU A 210 -6.18 -21.11 -18.87
CA GLU A 210 -6.23 -22.57 -18.92
C GLU A 210 -4.92 -23.18 -19.42
N PHE A 211 -4.30 -22.60 -20.44
CA PHE A 211 -3.00 -23.05 -20.95
C PHE A 211 -1.93 -22.95 -19.86
N ILE A 212 -1.88 -21.82 -19.15
CA ILE A 212 -0.94 -21.62 -18.06
C ILE A 212 -1.23 -22.56 -16.90
N LYS A 213 -2.50 -22.74 -16.55
CA LYS A 213 -2.95 -23.66 -15.50
C LYS A 213 -2.45 -25.08 -15.76
N GLU A 214 -2.67 -25.60 -16.96
CA GLU A 214 -2.26 -26.96 -17.32
C GLU A 214 -0.76 -27.17 -17.10
N ARG A 215 0.06 -26.22 -17.58
CA ARG A 215 1.53 -26.27 -17.44
C ARG A 215 1.99 -26.16 -15.99
N ILE A 216 1.49 -25.17 -15.26
CA ILE A 216 1.87 -24.94 -13.85
C ILE A 216 1.48 -26.14 -12.98
N PHE A 217 0.29 -26.71 -13.17
CA PHE A 217 -0.18 -27.83 -12.34
C PHE A 217 0.52 -29.16 -12.65
N THR A 218 1.10 -29.30 -13.85
CA THR A 218 1.94 -30.44 -14.25
C THR A 218 3.43 -30.21 -13.97
N ASP A 219 3.78 -29.18 -13.19
CA ASP A 219 5.15 -28.80 -12.84
C ASP A 219 6.04 -28.50 -14.07
N GLN A 220 5.41 -28.03 -15.14
CA GLN A 220 6.07 -27.63 -16.38
C GLN A 220 6.18 -26.10 -16.48
N ILE A 221 7.31 -25.63 -16.98
CA ILE A 221 7.47 -24.22 -17.37
C ILE A 221 6.64 -24.00 -18.65
N PRO A 222 5.73 -23.01 -18.70
CA PRO A 222 4.99 -22.68 -19.91
C PRO A 222 5.94 -22.17 -21.01
N ILE A 223 6.05 -22.92 -22.11
CA ILE A 223 6.84 -22.54 -23.29
C ILE A 223 5.91 -22.22 -24.46
N CYS A 224 6.27 -21.20 -25.22
CA CYS A 224 5.51 -20.74 -26.36
C CYS A 224 5.43 -21.83 -27.46
N THR A 225 4.25 -21.97 -28.05
CA THR A 225 3.98 -22.86 -29.17
C THR A 225 4.55 -22.38 -30.51
N ALA A 226 4.96 -21.10 -30.60
CA ALA A 226 5.45 -20.47 -31.83
C ALA A 226 6.96 -20.17 -31.82
N CYS A 227 7.60 -20.13 -30.64
CA CYS A 227 9.03 -19.89 -30.49
C CYS A 227 9.56 -20.49 -29.17
N PRO A 228 10.88 -20.55 -28.93
CA PRO A 228 11.45 -21.10 -27.70
C PRO A 228 11.21 -20.26 -26.43
N GLY A 229 10.48 -19.14 -26.51
CA GLY A 229 10.28 -18.21 -25.41
C GLY A 229 9.38 -18.75 -24.30
N VAL A 230 9.68 -18.35 -23.06
CA VAL A 230 8.81 -18.61 -21.89
C VAL A 230 7.53 -17.78 -22.01
N VAL A 231 6.39 -18.37 -21.66
CA VAL A 231 5.12 -17.65 -21.53
C VAL A 231 4.96 -17.22 -20.08
N LYS A 232 4.85 -15.90 -19.85
CA LYS A 232 4.70 -15.31 -18.53
C LYS A 232 3.25 -14.83 -18.35
N PRO A 233 2.62 -15.04 -17.18
CA PRO A 233 1.42 -14.29 -16.80
C PRO A 233 1.63 -12.79 -16.93
N ASP A 234 0.58 -12.04 -17.28
CA ASP A 234 0.64 -10.60 -17.50
C ASP A 234 0.68 -9.79 -16.19
N ILE A 235 1.39 -10.32 -15.19
CA ILE A 235 1.74 -9.66 -13.94
C ILE A 235 3.00 -8.82 -14.15
N VAL A 236 3.08 -7.65 -13.53
CA VAL A 236 4.20 -6.73 -13.68
C VAL A 236 5.30 -7.12 -12.69
N PHE A 237 6.47 -7.50 -13.20
CA PHE A 237 7.66 -7.74 -12.39
C PHE A 237 8.44 -6.45 -12.17
N PHE A 238 9.26 -6.42 -11.12
CA PHE A 238 10.25 -5.36 -10.94
C PHE A 238 11.16 -5.30 -12.18
N GLY A 239 11.29 -4.09 -12.72
CA GLY A 239 11.97 -3.83 -13.98
C GLY A 239 11.07 -3.79 -15.22
N GLU A 240 9.77 -4.10 -15.10
CA GLU A 240 8.80 -3.95 -16.18
C GLU A 240 8.01 -2.63 -16.07
N SER A 241 7.52 -2.14 -17.21
CA SER A 241 6.59 -1.01 -17.26
C SER A 241 5.20 -1.43 -16.75
N LEU A 242 4.49 -0.51 -16.09
CA LEU A 242 3.09 -0.73 -15.75
C LEU A 242 2.22 -0.79 -17.01
N PRO A 243 1.02 -1.41 -16.96
CA PRO A 243 0.16 -1.57 -18.13
C PRO A 243 -0.30 -0.22 -18.67
N GLU A 244 -0.46 -0.10 -19.99
CA GLU A 244 -0.90 1.16 -20.63
C GLU A 244 -2.23 1.68 -20.05
N ARG A 245 -3.15 0.75 -19.76
CA ARG A 245 -4.43 1.05 -19.12
C ARG A 245 -4.27 1.82 -17.80
N PHE A 246 -3.23 1.52 -17.02
CA PHE A 246 -2.93 2.26 -15.79
C PHE A 246 -2.77 3.75 -16.10
N GLN A 247 -1.86 4.09 -17.01
CA GLN A 247 -1.56 5.47 -17.38
C GLN A 247 -2.76 6.20 -18.00
N MET A 248 -3.49 5.52 -18.90
CA MET A 248 -4.68 6.09 -19.54
C MET A 248 -5.77 6.44 -18.52
N CYS A 249 -6.06 5.51 -17.60
CA CYS A 249 -7.08 5.74 -16.57
C CYS A 249 -6.64 6.82 -15.58
N LEU A 250 -5.35 6.87 -15.19
CA LEU A 250 -4.85 7.91 -14.28
C LEU A 250 -5.21 9.33 -14.74
N GLN A 251 -4.97 9.63 -16.02
CA GLN A 251 -5.26 10.94 -16.59
C GLN A 251 -6.75 11.26 -16.62
N ALA A 252 -7.60 10.26 -16.86
CA ALA A 252 -9.04 10.44 -17.02
C ALA A 252 -9.81 10.48 -15.69
N ASP A 253 -9.30 9.81 -14.65
CA ASP A 253 -10.05 9.52 -13.43
C ASP A 253 -9.74 10.49 -12.28
N PHE A 254 -8.45 10.75 -12.00
CA PHE A 254 -8.06 11.38 -10.73
C PHE A 254 -8.54 12.82 -10.57
N GLN A 255 -8.63 13.59 -11.66
CA GLN A 255 -9.16 14.97 -11.61
C GLN A 255 -10.67 15.04 -11.35
N LYS A 256 -11.39 13.93 -11.52
CA LYS A 256 -12.83 13.80 -11.28
C LYS A 256 -13.13 13.14 -9.93
N CYS A 257 -12.11 12.78 -9.17
CA CYS A 257 -12.26 12.02 -7.94
C CYS A 257 -12.88 12.89 -6.84
N ASP A 258 -14.08 12.52 -6.40
CA ASP A 258 -14.78 13.21 -5.32
C ASP A 258 -14.40 12.64 -3.94
N MET A 259 -13.89 11.41 -3.90
CA MET A 259 -13.39 10.76 -2.70
C MET A 259 -12.43 9.62 -3.04
N LEU A 260 -11.31 9.56 -2.31
CA LEU A 260 -10.37 8.46 -2.37
C LEU A 260 -10.55 7.52 -1.16
N ILE A 261 -10.64 6.22 -1.39
CA ILE A 261 -10.61 5.21 -0.32
C ILE A 261 -9.41 4.28 -0.54
N ILE A 262 -8.51 4.23 0.44
CA ILE A 262 -7.28 3.44 0.42
C ILE A 262 -7.45 2.28 1.39
N MET A 263 -7.25 1.05 0.94
CA MET A 263 -7.51 -0.15 1.73
C MET A 263 -6.35 -1.14 1.66
N GLY A 264 -5.86 -1.59 2.80
CA GLY A 264 -4.92 -2.71 2.86
C GLY A 264 -3.61 -2.54 2.08
N SER A 265 -3.07 -1.32 1.99
CA SER A 265 -1.78 -1.04 1.33
C SER A 265 -0.84 -0.30 2.26
N SER A 266 0.45 -0.66 2.24
CA SER A 266 1.52 0.08 2.93
C SER A 266 1.91 1.37 2.19
N LEU A 267 1.51 1.51 0.92
CA LEU A 267 1.87 2.62 0.04
C LEU A 267 3.40 2.83 -0.08
N GLU A 268 4.16 1.75 -0.17
CA GLU A 268 5.62 1.80 -0.34
C GLU A 268 6.09 1.63 -1.79
N VAL A 269 5.26 1.01 -2.64
CA VAL A 269 5.64 0.67 -4.02
C VAL A 269 5.23 1.78 -4.97
N GLN A 270 6.21 2.39 -5.62
CA GLN A 270 6.00 3.38 -6.68
C GLN A 270 5.75 2.70 -8.05
N PRO A 271 4.98 3.33 -8.96
CA PRO A 271 4.34 4.65 -8.84
C PRO A 271 3.01 4.63 -8.07
N PHE A 272 2.50 3.46 -7.67
CA PHE A 272 1.17 3.32 -7.06
C PHE A 272 1.00 4.14 -5.78
N ALA A 273 2.03 4.20 -4.94
CA ALA A 273 2.03 5.00 -3.72
C ALA A 273 1.76 6.49 -4.00
N SER A 274 2.27 7.05 -5.12
CA SER A 274 2.08 8.46 -5.46
C SER A 274 0.64 8.84 -5.83
N LEU A 275 -0.23 7.86 -6.11
CA LEU A 275 -1.60 8.11 -6.57
C LEU A 275 -2.43 8.90 -5.56
N ILE A 276 -2.14 8.75 -4.26
CA ILE A 276 -2.87 9.45 -3.20
C ILE A 276 -2.74 10.98 -3.28
N ASP A 277 -1.73 11.49 -3.98
CA ASP A 277 -1.46 12.91 -4.14
C ASP A 277 -1.96 13.46 -5.50
N MET A 278 -2.52 12.61 -6.35
CA MET A 278 -3.03 13.01 -7.67
C MET A 278 -4.50 13.49 -7.63
N VAL A 279 -5.18 13.30 -6.50
CA VAL A 279 -6.56 13.75 -6.29
C VAL A 279 -6.61 15.25 -5.92
N PRO A 280 -7.66 16.01 -6.30
CA PRO A 280 -7.77 17.43 -6.01
C PRO A 280 -7.67 17.77 -4.51
N ASP A 281 -7.23 18.99 -4.17
CA ASP A 281 -7.03 19.42 -2.78
C ASP A 281 -8.28 19.34 -1.89
N TRP A 282 -9.47 19.37 -2.49
CA TRP A 282 -10.76 19.29 -1.81
C TRP A 282 -11.32 17.87 -1.67
N CYS A 283 -10.65 16.84 -2.19
CA CYS A 283 -11.18 15.46 -2.25
C CYS A 283 -10.89 14.69 -0.94
N PRO A 284 -11.86 14.31 -0.09
CA PRO A 284 -11.57 13.52 1.11
C PRO A 284 -10.84 12.20 0.81
N ARG A 285 -9.92 11.79 1.70
CA ARG A 285 -9.20 10.53 1.60
C ARG A 285 -9.43 9.70 2.87
N LEU A 286 -9.96 8.49 2.72
CA LEU A 286 -10.14 7.54 3.82
C LEU A 286 -9.10 6.42 3.70
N LEU A 287 -8.31 6.20 4.74
CA LEU A 287 -7.47 5.02 4.90
C LEU A 287 -8.20 3.99 5.78
N ILE A 288 -8.37 2.77 5.29
CA ILE A 288 -8.82 1.60 6.07
C ILE A 288 -7.66 0.60 6.06
N ASN A 289 -6.89 0.54 7.14
CA ASN A 289 -5.68 -0.28 7.17
C ASN A 289 -5.30 -0.64 8.61
N ARG A 290 -4.51 -1.69 8.83
CA ARG A 290 -4.04 -2.03 10.19
C ARG A 290 -3.14 -0.95 10.79
N GLU A 291 -2.35 -0.31 9.93
CA GLU A 291 -1.36 0.69 10.31
C GLU A 291 -1.54 1.97 9.50
N LYS A 292 -1.05 3.09 10.04
CA LYS A 292 -0.94 4.33 9.26
C LYS A 292 0.02 4.09 8.09
N ALA A 293 -0.35 4.55 6.89
CA ALA A 293 0.43 4.38 5.68
C ALA A 293 0.48 5.69 4.88
N GLY A 294 1.47 5.85 4.00
CA GLY A 294 1.57 7.00 3.10
C GLY A 294 1.64 8.36 3.80
N LEU A 295 2.22 8.43 5.00
CA LEU A 295 2.29 9.67 5.78
C LEU A 295 3.15 10.74 5.10
N LYS A 296 2.80 12.01 5.32
CA LYS A 296 3.57 13.16 4.83
C LYS A 296 4.98 13.19 5.39
N SER A 297 5.97 13.24 4.50
CA SER A 297 7.35 13.49 4.92
C SER A 297 7.46 14.87 5.59
N PRO A 298 7.90 14.95 6.86
CA PRO A 298 8.11 16.22 7.55
C PRO A 298 9.07 17.14 6.79
N LEU A 299 10.05 16.56 6.08
CA LEU A 299 11.01 17.30 5.28
C LEU A 299 10.32 18.03 4.10
N LEU A 300 9.43 17.36 3.36
CA LEU A 300 8.72 17.99 2.24
C LEU A 300 7.78 19.10 2.71
N ARG A 301 7.18 18.94 3.91
CA ARG A 301 6.36 19.98 4.55
C ARG A 301 7.15 21.26 4.81
N ILE A 302 8.39 21.16 5.29
CA ILE A 302 9.25 22.31 5.59
C ILE A 302 9.53 23.16 4.34
N TRP A 303 9.58 22.53 3.16
CA TRP A 303 9.91 23.18 1.89
C TRP A 303 8.69 23.71 1.12
N GLY A 304 7.47 23.53 1.65
CA GLY A 304 6.25 24.07 1.04
C GLY A 304 5.91 23.48 -0.34
N LEU A 305 6.44 22.29 -0.66
CA LEU A 305 6.13 21.60 -1.90
C LEU A 305 4.75 20.95 -1.80
N ALA A 306 3.92 21.13 -2.84
CA ALA A 306 2.65 20.44 -2.99
C ALA A 306 2.89 18.96 -3.34
N GLY A 307 2.06 18.06 -2.80
CA GLY A 307 2.33 16.62 -2.76
C GLY A 307 3.07 16.20 -1.49
N GLY A 308 2.87 14.95 -1.07
CA GLY A 308 3.50 14.42 0.13
C GLY A 308 2.49 13.80 1.08
N GLY A 309 1.65 12.88 0.65
CA GLY A 309 1.03 11.91 1.56
C GLY A 309 -0.14 12.39 2.42
N LEU A 310 -0.56 11.51 3.32
CA LEU A 310 -1.69 11.67 4.23
C LEU A 310 -1.32 12.48 5.48
N GLN A 311 -2.23 13.35 5.91
CA GLN A 311 -2.17 14.19 7.11
C GLN A 311 -3.20 13.72 8.14
N LEU A 312 -2.95 12.55 8.73
CA LEU A 312 -3.91 11.84 9.61
C LEU A 312 -4.05 12.41 11.03
N GLU A 313 -3.28 13.45 11.38
CA GLU A 313 -3.24 14.03 12.74
C GLU A 313 -3.79 15.47 12.80
N GLU A 314 -4.26 16.02 11.68
CA GLU A 314 -4.73 17.40 11.60
C GLU A 314 -6.25 17.51 11.80
N GLU A 315 -6.67 18.32 12.79
CA GLU A 315 -8.08 18.52 13.15
C GLU A 315 -8.92 19.23 12.07
N ALA A 316 -8.25 19.92 11.12
CA ALA A 316 -8.86 20.63 9.99
C ALA A 316 -8.51 20.00 8.63
N GLY A 317 -8.28 18.69 8.60
CA GLY A 317 -7.87 17.95 7.41
C GLY A 317 -9.00 17.38 6.54
N ARG A 318 -8.58 16.66 5.51
CA ARG A 318 -9.40 15.88 4.56
C ARG A 318 -9.13 14.38 4.64
N ASP A 319 -8.16 13.99 5.47
CA ASP A 319 -7.65 12.64 5.59
C ASP A 319 -8.16 12.00 6.87
N VAL A 320 -8.77 10.84 6.77
CA VAL A 320 -9.29 10.07 7.89
C VAL A 320 -8.69 8.68 7.84
N ALA A 321 -8.30 8.13 8.99
CA ALA A 321 -7.89 6.74 9.09
C ALA A 321 -8.83 5.96 10.03
N TRP A 322 -9.23 4.79 9.58
CA TRP A 322 -9.77 3.74 10.40
C TRP A 322 -8.71 2.64 10.52
N LEU A 323 -8.30 2.33 11.76
CA LEU A 323 -7.20 1.39 12.02
C LEU A 323 -7.72 0.03 12.50
N GLY A 324 -7.43 -1.02 11.73
CA GLY A 324 -7.85 -2.39 12.03
C GLY A 324 -7.88 -3.27 10.77
N ASP A 325 -8.60 -4.38 10.84
CA ASP A 325 -8.81 -5.29 9.71
C ASP A 325 -9.70 -4.66 8.63
N CYS A 326 -9.29 -4.75 7.36
CA CYS A 326 -9.99 -4.10 6.25
C CYS A 326 -11.47 -4.49 6.17
N ASP A 327 -11.78 -5.77 6.40
CA ASP A 327 -13.14 -6.29 6.37
C ASP A 327 -14.04 -5.63 7.43
N ASP A 328 -13.53 -5.45 8.65
CA ASP A 328 -14.25 -4.80 9.74
C ASP A 328 -14.46 -3.31 9.44
N GLY A 329 -13.43 -2.62 8.93
CA GLY A 329 -13.55 -1.22 8.54
C GLY A 329 -14.58 -1.01 7.42
N CYS A 330 -14.58 -1.88 6.41
CA CYS A 330 -15.57 -1.87 5.35
C CYS A 330 -17.00 -2.13 5.88
N LEU A 331 -17.16 -3.07 6.82
CA LEU A 331 -18.46 -3.32 7.47
C LEU A 331 -18.94 -2.11 8.26
N VAL A 332 -18.07 -1.48 9.06
CA VAL A 332 -18.42 -0.29 9.85
C VAL A 332 -18.87 0.85 8.94
N VAL A 333 -18.16 1.09 7.83
CA VAL A 333 -18.55 2.10 6.84
C VAL A 333 -19.89 1.75 6.19
N ALA A 334 -20.05 0.50 5.74
CA ALA A 334 -21.30 0.03 5.14
C ALA A 334 -22.49 0.15 6.11
N ASP A 335 -22.33 -0.24 7.37
CA ASP A 335 -23.37 -0.14 8.39
C ASP A 335 -23.79 1.30 8.64
N LYS A 336 -22.83 2.22 8.79
CA LYS A 336 -23.12 3.66 8.95
C LYS A 336 -23.78 4.27 7.70
N LEU A 337 -23.51 3.72 6.51
CA LEU A 337 -24.18 4.08 5.27
C LEU A 337 -25.59 3.48 5.13
N GLY A 338 -25.98 2.55 6.01
CA GLY A 338 -27.25 1.81 5.92
C GLY A 338 -27.20 0.70 4.86
N TRP A 339 -26.00 0.19 4.55
CA TRP A 339 -25.73 -0.80 3.52
C TRP A 339 -25.40 -2.19 4.08
N GLY A 340 -25.26 -2.33 5.40
CA GLY A 340 -24.77 -3.54 6.10
C GLY A 340 -25.45 -4.86 5.73
N VAL A 341 -26.74 -4.83 5.46
CA VAL A 341 -27.51 -6.00 5.02
C VAL A 341 -27.02 -6.50 3.64
N SER A 342 -26.59 -5.62 2.74
CA SER A 342 -26.15 -6.00 1.38
C SER A 342 -24.75 -6.63 1.35
N VAL A 343 -23.91 -6.36 2.36
CA VAL A 343 -22.52 -6.86 2.44
C VAL A 343 -22.45 -8.24 3.08
N SER A 344 -23.34 -8.52 4.04
CA SER A 344 -23.35 -9.75 4.83
C SER A 344 -23.89 -10.99 4.09
N PHE A 345 -24.72 -10.81 3.06
CA PHE A 345 -25.34 -11.92 2.32
C PHE A 345 -24.42 -12.67 1.33
N LYS A 346 -23.16 -12.26 1.16
CA LYS A 346 -22.24 -12.84 0.15
C LYS A 346 -21.01 -13.58 0.72
N ARG A 347 -20.96 -13.85 2.03
CA ARG A 347 -19.89 -14.66 2.66
C ARG A 347 -20.00 -16.15 2.31
#